data_AF-A0A838JYD7-F1
#
_entry.id   AF-A0A838JYD7-F1
#
_cell.length_a   1.000
_cell.length_b   1.000
_cell.length_c   1.000
_cell.angle_alpha   90.00
_cell.angle_beta   90.00
_cell.angle_gamma   90.00
#
_symmetry.space_group_name_H-M   'P 1'
#
loop_
_entity.id
_entity.type
_entity.pdbx_description
1 polymer ?
#
loop_
_entity_poly.entity_id
_entity_poly.type
_entity_poly.pdbx_seq_one_letter_code
_entity_poly.pdbx_strand_id
1 'polypeptide(L)'
;MSVIDELLRNNEEYASTFDKGDLPMPPGKHIAVVTCMDARLSPYVMLGLHEGEAHVIRNAGGVITDDEIRSLVISQRLLGTEEIMLIQHTDCGMLTFSDDEVKQQIH
;
A
#
# COMPACT_ATOMS: atom_id res chain seq x y z
N MET A 1 -4.66 -25.40 -11.04
CA MET A 1 -3.94 -24.57 -10.07
C MET A 1 -4.24 -23.11 -10.39
N SER A 2 -4.68 -22.37 -9.39
CA SER A 2 -4.92 -20.93 -9.47
C SER A 2 -3.62 -20.15 -9.24
N VAL A 3 -3.63 -18.84 -9.55
CA VAL A 3 -2.54 -17.93 -9.14
C VAL A 3 -2.38 -17.93 -7.61
N ILE A 4 -3.46 -18.13 -6.86
CA ILE A 4 -3.39 -18.23 -5.39
C ILE A 4 -2.54 -19.43 -4.97
N ASP A 5 -2.67 -20.58 -5.63
CA ASP A 5 -1.87 -21.78 -5.31
C ASP A 5 -0.37 -21.55 -5.56
N GLU A 6 -0.01 -20.71 -6.52
CA GLU A 6 1.36 -20.28 -6.75
C GLU A 6 1.86 -19.35 -5.64
N LEU A 7 1.09 -18.32 -5.30
CA LEU A 7 1.47 -17.36 -4.27
C LEU A 7 1.59 -17.99 -2.88
N LEU A 8 0.78 -19.01 -2.58
CA LEU A 8 0.92 -19.77 -1.34
C LEU A 8 2.27 -20.49 -1.25
N ARG A 9 2.74 -21.09 -2.35
CA ARG A 9 4.06 -21.73 -2.40
C ARG A 9 5.20 -20.73 -2.28
N ASN A 10 5.11 -19.59 -2.94
CA ASN A 10 6.10 -18.52 -2.80
C ASN A 10 6.18 -18.01 -1.34
N ASN A 11 5.03 -17.96 -0.65
CA ASN A 11 4.98 -17.57 0.75
C ASN A 11 5.60 -18.61 1.69
N GLU A 12 5.49 -19.91 1.40
CA GLU A 12 6.19 -20.96 2.17
C GLU A 12 7.71 -20.75 2.16
N GLU A 13 8.27 -20.41 0.99
CA GLU A 13 9.69 -20.08 0.85
C GLU A 13 10.06 -18.80 1.61
N TYR A 14 9.28 -17.73 1.46
CA TYR A 14 9.47 -16.48 2.21
C TYR A 14 9.48 -16.73 3.72
N ALA A 15 8.47 -17.42 4.25
CA ALA A 15 8.33 -17.71 5.67
C ALA A 15 9.49 -18.53 6.24
N SER A 16 10.10 -19.42 5.45
CA SER A 16 11.25 -20.23 5.88
C SER A 16 12.52 -19.42 6.17
N THR A 17 12.60 -18.20 5.63
CA THR A 17 13.77 -17.30 5.77
C THR A 17 13.46 -16.01 6.53
N PHE A 18 12.20 -15.81 6.93
CA PHE A 18 11.77 -14.60 7.61
C PHE A 18 12.28 -14.54 9.05
N ASP A 19 13.03 -13.47 9.37
CA ASP A 19 13.69 -13.27 10.67
C ASP A 19 13.21 -11.99 11.41
N LYS A 20 12.13 -11.35 10.94
CA LYS A 20 11.68 -10.03 11.40
C LYS A 20 10.42 -10.07 12.27
N GLY A 21 10.18 -11.19 12.94
CA GLY A 21 8.96 -11.42 13.74
C GLY A 21 8.84 -10.55 14.99
N ASP A 22 9.97 -10.05 15.50
CA ASP A 22 10.02 -9.24 16.72
C ASP A 22 9.95 -7.73 16.46
N LEU A 23 9.73 -7.30 15.20
CA LEU A 23 9.58 -5.89 14.88
C LEU A 23 8.38 -5.28 15.62
N PRO A 24 8.53 -4.08 16.20
CA PRO A 24 7.44 -3.42 16.91
C PRO A 24 6.34 -2.98 15.94
N MET A 25 5.13 -2.83 16.47
CA MET A 25 3.97 -2.40 15.67
C MET A 25 4.10 -0.94 15.15
N PRO A 26 4.58 0.06 15.93
CA PRO A 26 4.79 1.41 15.42
C PRO A 26 5.88 1.49 14.34
N PRO A 27 5.67 2.22 13.23
CA PRO A 27 6.67 2.36 12.18
C PRO A 27 7.94 3.09 12.63
N GLY A 28 9.12 2.49 12.39
CA GLY A 28 10.40 3.00 12.86
C GLY A 28 10.84 4.35 12.27
N LYS A 29 10.34 4.74 11.09
CA LYS A 29 10.57 6.08 10.50
C LYS A 29 9.43 7.06 10.75
N HIS A 30 8.40 6.67 11.50
CA HIS A 30 7.26 7.55 11.81
C HIS A 30 6.59 8.17 10.58
N ILE A 31 6.52 7.44 9.46
CA ILE A 31 5.94 7.94 8.20
C ILE A 31 4.83 7.02 7.68
N ALA A 32 3.80 7.62 7.08
CA ALA A 32 2.79 6.95 6.29
C ALA A 32 2.90 7.35 4.82
N VAL A 33 2.92 6.37 3.92
CA VAL A 33 2.93 6.56 2.46
C VAL A 33 1.54 6.23 1.91
N VAL A 34 0.95 7.13 1.14
CA VAL A 34 -0.28 6.87 0.36
C VAL A 34 0.07 6.86 -1.12
N THR A 35 -0.29 5.79 -1.83
CA THR A 35 0.01 5.67 -3.27
C THR A 35 -0.98 4.79 -4.04
N CYS A 36 -0.83 4.71 -5.36
CA CYS A 36 -1.68 3.89 -6.21
C CYS A 36 -1.46 2.39 -6.00
N MET A 37 -2.48 1.57 -6.22
CA MET A 37 -2.44 0.11 -6.24
C MET A 37 -1.75 -0.48 -7.48
N ASP A 38 -1.19 0.36 -8.37
CA ASP A 38 -0.54 -0.06 -9.61
C ASP A 38 0.52 -1.16 -9.36
N ALA A 39 0.41 -2.26 -10.10
CA ALA A 39 1.24 -3.44 -9.94
C ALA A 39 2.73 -3.19 -10.27
N ARG A 40 3.05 -2.10 -10.98
CA ARG A 40 4.43 -1.69 -11.30
C ARG A 40 5.11 -0.96 -10.15
N LEU A 41 4.35 -0.49 -9.15
CA LEU A 41 4.87 0.21 -7.98
C LEU A 41 5.13 -0.78 -6.84
N SER A 42 6.40 -0.86 -6.43
CA SER A 42 6.83 -1.47 -5.18
C SER A 42 7.33 -0.36 -4.24
N PRO A 43 6.49 0.17 -3.32
CA PRO A 43 6.86 1.31 -2.47
C PRO A 43 8.11 1.08 -1.63
N TYR A 44 8.28 -0.14 -1.11
CA TYR A 44 9.46 -0.49 -0.33
C TYR A 44 10.74 -0.42 -1.16
N VAL A 45 10.71 -0.97 -2.38
CA VAL A 45 11.87 -0.94 -3.27
C VAL A 45 12.17 0.46 -3.77
N MET A 46 11.15 1.24 -4.18
CA MET A 46 11.38 2.57 -4.76
C MET A 46 11.89 3.59 -3.73
N LEU A 47 11.47 3.46 -2.46
CA LEU A 47 11.84 4.38 -1.39
C LEU A 47 13.02 3.89 -0.54
N GLY A 48 13.51 2.67 -0.78
CA GLY A 48 14.55 2.05 0.04
C GLY A 48 14.10 1.81 1.48
N LEU A 49 12.83 1.42 1.67
CA LEU A 49 12.28 1.08 2.98
C LEU A 49 12.52 -0.39 3.30
N HIS A 50 12.66 -0.67 4.59
CA HIS A 50 12.69 -2.00 5.18
C HIS A 50 11.40 -2.27 5.99
N GLU A 51 11.13 -3.54 6.26
CA GLU A 51 9.98 -3.99 7.04
C GLU A 51 9.93 -3.27 8.39
N GLY A 52 8.73 -2.85 8.79
CA GLY A 52 8.51 -2.08 10.02
C GLY A 52 8.87 -0.59 9.93
N GLU A 53 9.39 -0.07 8.82
CA GLU A 53 9.82 1.35 8.77
C GLU A 53 8.70 2.35 8.47
N ALA A 54 7.68 1.97 7.69
CA ALA A 54 6.60 2.87 7.27
C ALA A 54 5.26 2.14 7.19
N HIS A 55 4.17 2.87 7.37
CA HIS A 55 2.87 2.42 6.87
C HIS A 55 2.75 2.71 5.38
N VAL A 56 2.18 1.77 4.61
CA VAL A 56 1.93 1.94 3.18
C VAL A 56 0.44 1.66 2.91
N ILE A 57 -0.28 2.70 2.54
CA ILE A 57 -1.71 2.70 2.25
C ILE A 57 -1.88 2.82 0.73
N ARG A 58 -2.68 1.94 0.12
CA ARG A 58 -2.82 1.89 -1.35
C ARG A 58 -4.26 1.74 -1.79
N ASN A 59 -4.65 2.49 -2.82
CA ASN A 59 -5.94 2.37 -3.50
C ASN A 59 -5.82 2.72 -5.00
N ALA A 60 -6.92 2.68 -5.74
CA ALA A 60 -6.95 3.07 -7.14
C ALA A 60 -6.61 4.57 -7.30
N GLY A 61 -5.44 4.87 -7.86
CA GLY A 61 -4.96 6.24 -8.07
C GLY A 61 -4.34 6.93 -6.86
N GLY A 62 -4.15 6.26 -5.72
CA GLY A 62 -3.62 6.93 -4.52
C GLY A 62 -4.47 8.11 -4.07
N VAL A 63 -5.78 8.02 -4.25
CA VAL A 63 -6.75 9.08 -3.95
C VAL A 63 -6.94 9.16 -2.43
N ILE A 64 -7.07 10.36 -1.87
CA ILE A 64 -7.41 10.52 -0.45
C ILE A 64 -8.93 10.42 -0.29
N THR A 65 -9.42 9.24 0.08
CA THR A 65 -10.82 9.01 0.44
C THR A 65 -11.00 9.01 1.96
N ASP A 66 -12.23 8.85 2.43
CA ASP A 66 -12.52 8.66 3.86
C ASP A 66 -11.77 7.46 4.45
N ASP A 67 -11.45 6.43 3.64
CA ASP A 67 -10.70 5.26 4.11
C ASP A 67 -9.21 5.55 4.31
N GLU A 68 -8.59 6.35 3.44
CA GLU A 68 -7.23 6.85 3.64
C GLU A 68 -7.17 7.76 4.85
N ILE A 69 -8.16 8.67 5.02
CA ILE A 69 -8.22 9.54 6.20
C ILE A 69 -8.36 8.69 7.47
N ARG A 70 -9.26 7.69 7.49
CA ARG A 70 -9.40 6.74 8.61
C ARG A 70 -8.07 6.05 8.92
N SER A 71 -7.38 5.56 7.89
CA SER A 71 -6.11 4.85 8.01
C SER A 71 -4.98 5.76 8.52
N LEU A 72 -4.88 6.99 8.00
CA LEU A 72 -3.93 8.00 8.45
C LEU A 72 -4.18 8.43 9.90
N VAL A 73 -5.45 8.60 10.31
CA VAL A 73 -5.79 8.92 11.69
C VAL A 73 -5.33 7.82 12.64
N ILE A 74 -5.53 6.54 12.29
CA ILE A 74 -5.03 5.40 13.08
C ILE A 74 -3.50 5.43 13.12
N SER A 75 -2.86 5.59 11.95
CA SER A 75 -1.41 5.65 11.81
C SER A 75 -0.79 6.72 12.71
N GLN A 76 -1.36 7.92 12.73
CA GLN A 76 -0.83 9.03 13.54
C GLN A 76 -1.20 8.90 15.01
N ARG A 77 -2.47 8.65 15.33
CA ARG A 77 -2.99 8.76 16.70
C ARG A 77 -2.68 7.53 17.55
N LEU A 78 -2.60 6.35 16.94
CA LEU A 78 -2.43 5.09 17.66
C LEU A 78 -1.04 4.49 17.45
N LEU A 79 -0.40 4.78 16.31
CA LEU A 79 0.83 4.12 15.87
C LEU A 79 2.00 5.08 15.65
N GLY A 80 1.83 6.37 15.95
CA GLY A 80 2.92 7.33 16.13
C GLY A 80 3.61 7.82 14.85
N THR A 81 2.97 7.73 13.68
CA THR A 81 3.52 8.42 12.49
C THR A 81 3.27 9.92 12.58
N GLU A 82 4.22 10.72 12.09
CA GLU A 82 4.18 12.19 12.12
C GLU A 82 4.21 12.80 10.71
N GLU A 83 4.69 12.03 9.72
CA GLU A 83 4.81 12.48 8.33
C GLU A 83 3.91 11.69 7.38
N ILE A 84 3.45 12.35 6.31
CA ILE A 84 2.65 11.75 5.25
C ILE A 84 3.30 12.05 3.90
N MET A 85 3.55 11.02 3.10
CA MET A 85 4.01 11.13 1.72
C MET A 85 2.92 10.64 0.76
N LEU A 86 2.46 11.52 -0.14
CA LEU A 86 1.51 11.17 -1.20
C LEU A 86 2.24 10.98 -2.53
N ILE A 87 2.15 9.78 -3.11
CA ILE A 87 2.83 9.44 -4.37
C ILE A 87 1.80 9.06 -5.43
N GLN A 88 1.68 9.93 -6.43
CA GLN A 88 1.01 9.66 -7.70
C GLN A 88 2.01 9.09 -8.72
N HIS A 89 1.52 8.58 -9.86
CA HIS A 89 2.42 8.07 -10.91
C HIS A 89 1.90 8.39 -12.32
N THR A 90 2.84 8.43 -13.27
CA THR A 90 2.53 8.56 -14.70
C THR A 90 1.89 7.29 -15.23
N ASP A 91 1.14 7.41 -16.34
CA ASP A 91 0.44 6.28 -16.97
C ASP A 91 -0.49 5.55 -16.00
N CYS A 92 -1.17 6.31 -15.14
CA CYS A 92 -2.14 5.79 -14.20
C CYS A 92 -3.47 5.49 -14.90
N GLY A 93 -4.02 4.30 -14.67
CA GLY A 93 -5.32 3.91 -15.21
C GLY A 93 -6.46 4.86 -14.83
N MET A 94 -6.36 5.54 -13.68
CA MET A 94 -7.36 6.53 -13.26
C MET A 94 -7.42 7.78 -14.15
N LEU A 95 -6.48 7.93 -15.10
CA LEU A 95 -6.50 9.00 -16.11
C LEU A 95 -7.17 8.56 -17.43
N THR A 96 -7.55 7.29 -17.57
CA THR A 96 -7.98 6.72 -18.87
C THR A 96 -9.49 6.54 -18.99
N PHE A 97 -10.26 6.97 -18.00
CA PHE A 97 -11.72 6.90 -17.98
C PHE A 97 -12.32 7.99 -17.09
N SER A 98 -13.60 8.23 -17.26
CA SER A 98 -14.44 9.05 -16.39
C SER A 98 -15.35 8.19 -15.51
N ASP A 99 -15.82 8.78 -14.42
CA ASP A 99 -16.80 8.16 -13.53
C ASP A 99 -18.04 7.65 -14.27
N ASP A 100 -18.57 8.44 -15.21
CA ASP A 100 -19.81 8.10 -15.93
C ASP A 100 -19.63 6.88 -16.85
N GLU A 101 -18.47 6.75 -17.50
CA GLU A 101 -18.14 5.59 -18.33
C GLU A 101 -18.05 4.30 -17.51
N VAL A 102 -17.49 4.36 -16.31
CA VAL A 102 -17.40 3.19 -15.42
C VAL A 102 -18.77 2.87 -14.83
N LYS A 103 -19.52 3.87 -14.37
CA LYS A 103 -20.88 3.67 -13.81
C LYS A 103 -21.82 3.01 -14.82
N GLN A 104 -21.68 3.30 -16.12
CA GLN A 104 -22.47 2.66 -17.16
C GLN A 104 -22.16 1.16 -17.34
N GLN A 105 -20.97 0.69 -16.92
CA GLN A 105 -20.56 -0.72 -17.05
C GLN A 105 -20.95 -1.57 -15.83
N ILE A 106 -21.34 -0.92 -14.73
CA ILE A 106 -21.73 -1.57 -13.47
C ILE A 106 -23.27 -1.56 -13.41
N HIS A 107 -23.90 -2.63 -13.90
CA HIS A 107 -25.35 -2.84 -13.83
C HIS A 107 -25.76 -3.66 -12.62
#